data_AF-A0A075NSU2-F1
#
_entry.id   AF-A0A075NSU2-F1
#
_cell.length_a   1.000
_cell.length_b   1.000
_cell.length_c   1.000
_cell.angle_alpha   90.00
_cell.angle_beta   90.00
_cell.angle_gamma   90.00
#
_symmetry.space_group_name_H-M   'P 1'
#
loop_
_entity.id
_entity.type
_entity.pdbx_description
1 polymer ?
#
loop_
_entity_poly.entity_id
_entity_poly.type
_entity_poly.pdbx_seq_one_letter_code
_entity_poly.pdbx_strand_id
1 'polypeptide(L)'
;MKMIVIASVLAGTLALSQNTYANPQPSHQGAHMQVEEWINSLRGLSLNSTQKAQIKALFEGFREAQEKPDRPKMIDSETLAEASAETIRNWAEERVKTRHEHGFALATFRHQVFESLNEEQQAKIVDRLTRLSSNKPRSRKGKNMKGPKRMPSMAMGIMLTDEQKEALKTLDESQKDSGQLDRELMQRFMMESLTLVHSDNFSIDTWNTLMQRYYEDMVSLEEARMTHQQMRLAIFTQQQREQLDANREEVRSLRELFAPPRPNE
;
A
#
# COMPACT_ATOMS: atom_id res chain seq x y z
N MET A 1 36.13 33.26 46.24
CA MET A 1 37.35 32.59 45.77
C MET A 1 36.97 31.45 44.83
N LYS A 2 37.55 31.49 43.62
CA LYS A 2 37.80 30.41 42.65
C LYS A 2 36.65 29.46 42.28
N MET A 3 36.07 29.70 41.11
CA MET A 3 35.61 28.63 40.20
C MET A 3 36.29 28.85 38.86
N ILE A 4 36.92 27.79 38.39
CA ILE A 4 37.96 27.76 37.35
C ILE A 4 37.32 27.80 35.97
N VAL A 5 37.78 28.73 35.14
CA VAL A 5 37.54 28.78 33.70
C VAL A 5 38.39 27.69 33.05
N ILE A 6 37.77 26.79 32.27
CA ILE A 6 38.47 25.91 31.34
C ILE A 6 37.97 26.25 29.93
N ALA A 7 38.73 27.11 29.27
CA ALA A 7 38.70 27.25 27.83
C ALA A 7 39.35 26.01 27.21
N SER A 8 38.63 25.31 26.34
CA SER A 8 39.23 24.33 25.43
C SER A 8 38.65 24.52 24.04
N VAL A 9 39.53 24.99 23.16
CA VAL A 9 39.34 25.15 21.72
C VAL A 9 39.41 23.76 21.09
N LEU A 10 38.38 23.36 20.36
CA LEU A 10 38.46 22.29 19.37
C LEU A 10 37.85 22.77 18.06
N ALA A 11 38.73 23.25 17.19
CA ALA A 11 38.47 23.39 15.76
C ALA A 11 38.40 21.97 15.15
N GLY A 12 37.18 21.50 14.87
CA GLY A 12 36.93 20.30 14.10
C GLY A 12 36.49 20.68 12.69
N THR A 13 37.35 20.45 11.71
CA THR A 13 37.04 20.54 10.29
C THR A 13 35.95 19.53 9.92
N LEU A 14 34.77 20.02 9.52
CA LEU A 14 33.75 19.20 8.87
C LEU A 14 34.23 18.87 7.46
N ALA A 15 34.84 17.70 7.29
CA ALA A 15 35.00 17.09 5.98
C ALA A 15 33.61 16.71 5.46
N LEU A 16 33.15 17.40 4.42
CA LEU A 16 31.94 17.04 3.67
C LEU A 16 32.17 15.68 3.02
N SER A 17 31.72 14.61 3.67
CA SER A 17 31.59 13.30 3.04
C SER A 17 30.59 13.43 1.89
N GLN A 18 31.05 13.12 0.68
CA GLN A 18 30.21 13.03 -0.51
C GLN A 18 29.12 11.99 -0.24
N ASN A 19 27.88 12.45 -0.06
CA ASN A 19 26.72 11.59 -0.15
C ASN A 19 26.62 11.12 -1.59
N THR A 20 27.10 9.90 -1.83
CA THR A 20 26.62 9.11 -2.96
C THR A 20 25.12 8.93 -2.73
N TYR A 21 24.32 9.61 -3.56
CA TYR A 21 22.88 9.42 -3.60
C TYR A 21 22.62 7.96 -3.96
N ALA A 22 22.46 7.12 -2.94
CA ALA A 22 21.84 5.83 -3.07
C ALA A 22 20.42 6.09 -3.58
N ASN A 23 20.18 5.65 -4.82
CA ASN A 23 18.89 5.66 -5.50
C ASN A 23 17.77 5.40 -4.48
N PRO A 24 16.79 6.30 -4.29
CA PRO A 24 15.76 6.11 -3.30
C PRO A 24 15.05 4.79 -3.59
N GLN A 25 15.21 3.83 -2.68
CA GLN A 25 14.43 2.60 -2.72
C GLN A 25 12.95 3.00 -2.74
N PRO A 26 12.13 2.43 -3.65
CA PRO A 26 10.71 2.71 -3.66
C PRO A 26 10.14 2.25 -2.32
N SER A 27 9.77 3.23 -1.50
CA SER A 27 9.05 2.97 -0.27
C SER A 27 7.72 2.31 -0.63
N HIS A 28 7.36 1.24 0.07
CA HIS A 28 6.07 0.53 -0.05
C HIS A 28 4.90 1.41 0.43
N GLN A 29 4.68 2.54 -0.23
CA GLN A 29 3.64 3.50 0.06
C GLN A 29 2.54 3.36 -1.00
N GLY A 30 1.59 2.48 -0.66
CA GLY A 30 0.20 2.47 -1.10
C GLY A 30 -0.02 2.53 -2.60
N ALA A 31 -0.23 1.37 -3.23
CA ALA A 31 -1.14 1.19 -4.37
C ALA A 31 -1.10 2.24 -5.50
N HIS A 32 0.02 2.96 -5.67
CA HIS A 32 0.27 3.81 -6.82
C HIS A 32 0.62 2.88 -7.96
N MET A 33 -0.42 2.57 -8.73
CA MET A 33 -0.40 2.04 -10.08
C MET A 33 0.25 0.66 -10.25
N GLN A 34 -0.58 -0.35 -9.96
CA GLN A 34 -0.50 -1.75 -10.38
C GLN A 34 -0.15 -2.00 -11.87
N VAL A 35 -0.03 -0.95 -12.68
CA VAL A 35 0.44 -0.97 -14.07
C VAL A 35 1.97 -1.09 -14.15
N GLU A 36 2.74 -0.44 -13.27
CA GLU A 36 4.22 -0.55 -13.30
C GLU A 36 4.70 -1.94 -12.86
N GLU A 37 4.05 -2.52 -11.85
CA GLU A 37 4.28 -3.91 -11.47
C GLU A 37 3.92 -4.88 -12.60
N TRP A 38 2.88 -4.57 -13.39
CA TRP A 38 2.54 -5.31 -14.59
C TRP A 38 3.58 -5.14 -15.70
N ILE A 39 4.05 -3.93 -15.96
CA ILE A 39 5.15 -3.67 -16.91
C ILE A 39 6.41 -4.45 -16.49
N ASN A 40 6.69 -4.54 -15.19
CA ASN A 40 7.77 -5.38 -14.67
C ASN A 40 7.51 -6.88 -14.89
N SER A 41 6.25 -7.34 -14.88
CA SER A 41 5.88 -8.71 -15.23
C SER A 41 6.23 -9.04 -16.69
N LEU A 42 6.18 -8.05 -17.58
CA LEU A 42 6.54 -8.18 -19.00
C LEU A 42 8.06 -8.29 -19.25
N ARG A 43 8.89 -7.99 -18.24
CA ARG A 43 10.35 -8.04 -18.37
C ARG A 43 10.82 -9.48 -18.64
N GLY A 44 11.65 -9.62 -19.68
CA GLY A 44 12.26 -10.89 -20.08
C GLY A 44 11.38 -11.80 -20.93
N LEU A 45 10.24 -11.29 -21.44
CA LEU A 45 9.35 -12.03 -22.34
C LEU A 45 9.75 -11.97 -23.83
N SER A 46 10.85 -11.28 -24.15
CA SER A 46 11.33 -11.10 -25.54
C SER A 46 10.26 -10.58 -26.49
N LEU A 47 9.54 -9.53 -26.07
CA LEU A 47 8.48 -8.90 -26.86
C LEU A 47 9.04 -8.35 -28.19
N ASN A 48 8.33 -8.62 -29.29
CA ASN A 48 8.67 -8.07 -30.59
C ASN A 48 8.27 -6.58 -30.69
N SER A 49 8.69 -5.89 -31.77
CA SER A 49 8.41 -4.46 -31.96
C SER A 49 6.92 -4.14 -32.02
N THR A 50 6.13 -4.99 -32.67
CA THR A 50 4.67 -4.86 -32.78
C THR A 50 3.99 -4.95 -31.42
N GLN A 51 4.33 -5.97 -30.62
CA GLN A 51 3.81 -6.16 -29.26
C GLN A 51 4.16 -4.97 -28.36
N LYS A 52 5.41 -4.49 -28.44
CA LYS A 52 5.85 -3.31 -27.68
C LYS A 52 5.04 -2.06 -28.04
N ALA A 53 4.76 -1.85 -29.33
CA ALA A 53 3.95 -0.73 -29.80
C ALA A 53 2.50 -0.84 -29.32
N GLN A 54 1.90 -2.04 -29.40
CA GLN A 54 0.54 -2.30 -28.92
C GLN A 54 0.41 -2.09 -27.41
N ILE A 55 1.33 -2.66 -26.61
CA ILE A 55 1.33 -2.49 -25.15
C ILE A 55 1.52 -1.02 -24.76
N LYS A 56 2.37 -0.28 -25.50
CA LYS A 56 2.56 1.16 -25.29
C LYS A 56 1.26 1.93 -25.55
N ALA A 57 0.56 1.65 -26.65
CA ALA A 57 -0.71 2.29 -26.96
C ALA A 57 -1.79 1.97 -25.91
N LEU A 58 -1.88 0.72 -25.45
CA LEU A 58 -2.78 0.34 -24.35
C LEU A 58 -2.47 1.09 -23.07
N PHE A 59 -1.19 1.26 -22.74
CA PHE A 59 -0.76 2.01 -21.56
C PHE A 59 -1.11 3.50 -21.66
N GLU A 60 -0.85 4.13 -22.81
CA GLU A 60 -1.19 5.53 -23.05
C GLU A 60 -2.70 5.74 -22.98
N GLY A 61 -3.50 4.88 -23.65
CA GLY A 61 -4.95 4.93 -23.59
C GLY A 61 -5.51 4.70 -22.18
N PHE A 62 -4.95 3.75 -21.42
CA PHE A 62 -5.32 3.56 -20.01
C PHE A 62 -5.00 4.80 -19.17
N ARG A 63 -3.83 5.40 -19.39
CA ARG A 63 -3.40 6.61 -18.66
C ARG A 63 -4.26 7.83 -18.98
N GLU A 64 -4.71 7.97 -20.22
CA GLU A 64 -5.58 9.06 -20.66
C GLU A 64 -7.03 8.87 -20.17
N ALA A 65 -7.53 7.64 -20.21
CA ALA A 65 -8.91 7.34 -19.82
C ALA A 65 -9.11 7.29 -18.29
N GLN A 66 -8.04 7.07 -17.53
CA GLN A 66 -8.10 7.05 -16.07
C GLN A 66 -7.53 8.35 -15.51
N GLU A 67 -8.40 9.21 -14.99
CA GLU A 67 -7.94 10.27 -14.10
C GLU A 67 -7.17 9.63 -12.95
N LYS A 68 -5.99 10.19 -12.63
CA LYS A 68 -5.24 9.74 -11.46
C LYS A 68 -6.17 9.92 -10.27
N PRO A 69 -6.60 8.84 -9.59
CA PRO A 69 -7.62 8.96 -8.57
C PRO A 69 -7.10 9.92 -7.51
N ASP A 70 -7.94 10.90 -7.15
CA ASP A 70 -7.68 11.69 -5.97
C ASP A 70 -7.47 10.71 -4.82
N ARG A 71 -6.35 10.87 -4.10
CA ARG A 71 -6.08 9.99 -2.97
C ARG A 71 -7.28 10.12 -2.03
N PRO A 72 -7.95 9.02 -1.67
CA PRO A 72 -9.13 9.09 -0.83
C PRO A 72 -8.79 9.90 0.41
N LYS A 73 -9.63 10.90 0.71
CA LYS A 73 -9.42 11.77 1.86
C LYS A 73 -9.28 10.88 3.09
N MET A 74 -8.14 10.96 3.76
CA MET A 74 -7.97 10.20 4.99
C MET A 74 -9.01 10.70 6.00
N ILE A 75 -9.68 9.76 6.64
CA ILE A 75 -10.53 10.05 7.78
C ILE A 75 -9.58 10.48 8.90
N ASP A 76 -9.80 11.68 9.45
CA ASP A 76 -9.03 12.17 10.58
C ASP A 76 -9.27 11.30 11.82
N SER A 77 -8.33 11.38 12.76
CA SER A 77 -8.29 10.49 13.91
C SER A 77 -9.43 10.78 14.88
N GLU A 78 -9.94 12.00 14.95
CA GLU A 78 -11.06 12.37 15.82
C GLU A 78 -12.38 11.84 15.26
N THR A 79 -12.64 12.11 13.98
CA THR A 79 -13.84 11.62 13.27
C THR A 79 -13.94 10.09 13.32
N LEU A 80 -12.83 9.37 13.11
CA LEU A 80 -12.83 7.91 13.21
C LEU A 80 -13.02 7.43 14.66
N ALA A 81 -12.45 8.14 15.64
CA ALA A 81 -12.60 7.75 17.04
C ALA A 81 -14.05 7.85 17.53
N GLU A 82 -14.79 8.85 17.05
CA GLU A 82 -16.17 9.13 17.44
C GLU A 82 -17.22 8.44 16.57
N ALA A 83 -16.79 7.78 15.49
CA ALA A 83 -17.70 7.14 14.54
C ALA A 83 -18.57 6.04 15.17
N SER A 84 -19.85 6.00 14.80
CA SER A 84 -20.72 4.87 15.12
C SER A 84 -20.35 3.64 14.29
N ALA A 85 -20.79 2.46 14.73
CA ALA A 85 -20.61 1.22 13.97
C ALA A 85 -21.23 1.30 12.57
N GLU A 86 -22.42 1.91 12.45
CA GLU A 86 -23.10 2.12 11.17
C GLU A 86 -22.29 3.04 10.24
N THR A 87 -21.73 4.13 10.77
CA THR A 87 -20.86 5.04 10.00
C THR A 87 -19.61 4.32 9.49
N ILE A 88 -18.99 3.48 10.32
CA ILE A 88 -17.82 2.68 9.93
C ILE A 88 -18.17 1.70 8.81
N ARG A 89 -19.31 1.01 8.91
CA ARG A 89 -19.79 0.11 7.86
C ARG A 89 -20.02 0.85 6.54
N ASN A 90 -20.67 2.01 6.58
CA ASN A 90 -20.90 2.83 5.38
C ASN A 90 -19.58 3.25 4.71
N TRP A 91 -18.57 3.66 5.49
CA TRP A 91 -17.24 3.95 4.95
C TRP A 91 -16.55 2.71 4.37
N ALA A 92 -16.74 1.54 4.96
CA ALA A 92 -16.21 0.28 4.44
C ALA A 92 -16.84 -0.06 3.07
N GLU A 93 -18.17 0.05 2.96
CA GLU A 93 -18.91 -0.15 1.71
C GLU A 93 -18.46 0.82 0.61
N GLU A 94 -18.34 2.11 0.92
CA GLU A 94 -17.85 3.13 -0.01
C GLU A 94 -16.44 2.78 -0.52
N ARG A 95 -15.52 2.42 0.38
CA ARG A 95 -14.15 2.03 -0.01
C ARG A 95 -14.11 0.79 -0.88
N VAL A 96 -14.92 -0.22 -0.59
CA VAL A 96 -15.00 -1.45 -1.39
C VAL A 96 -15.55 -1.11 -2.78
N LYS A 97 -16.61 -0.30 -2.87
CA LYS A 97 -17.19 0.13 -4.14
C LYS A 97 -16.21 0.91 -5.01
N THR A 98 -15.53 1.92 -4.46
CA THR A 98 -14.51 2.68 -5.21
C THR A 98 -13.39 1.78 -5.71
N ARG A 99 -12.94 0.81 -4.91
CA ARG A 99 -11.93 -0.18 -5.35
C ARG A 99 -12.45 -1.09 -6.46
N HIS A 100 -13.73 -1.46 -6.43
CA HIS A 100 -14.34 -2.28 -7.48
C HIS A 100 -14.39 -1.55 -8.82
N GLU A 101 -14.81 -0.28 -8.82
CA GLU A 101 -14.91 0.56 -10.02
C GLU A 101 -13.54 0.74 -10.70
N HIS A 102 -12.51 1.11 -9.92
CA HIS A 102 -11.14 1.20 -10.45
C HIS A 102 -10.54 -0.17 -10.81
N GLY A 103 -10.95 -1.22 -10.10
CA GLY A 103 -10.48 -2.58 -10.30
C GLY A 103 -10.78 -3.12 -11.69
N PHE A 104 -11.98 -2.84 -12.22
CA PHE A 104 -12.39 -3.33 -13.54
C PHE A 104 -11.58 -2.72 -14.69
N ALA A 105 -11.32 -1.42 -14.65
CA ALA A 105 -10.53 -0.75 -15.68
C ALA A 105 -9.11 -1.36 -15.75
N LEU A 106 -8.50 -1.58 -14.59
CA LEU A 106 -7.19 -2.22 -14.50
C LEU A 106 -7.21 -3.69 -14.95
N ALA A 107 -8.26 -4.43 -14.59
CA ALA A 107 -8.45 -5.81 -15.01
C ALA A 107 -8.56 -5.92 -16.54
N THR A 108 -9.33 -5.01 -17.16
CA THR A 108 -9.47 -4.89 -18.61
C THR A 108 -8.13 -4.60 -19.28
N PHE A 109 -7.37 -3.63 -18.77
CA PHE A 109 -6.03 -3.33 -19.29
C PHE A 109 -5.09 -4.55 -19.22
N ARG A 110 -5.09 -5.28 -18.10
CA ARG A 110 -4.28 -6.49 -17.93
C ARG A 110 -4.66 -7.58 -18.92
N HIS A 111 -5.96 -7.79 -19.11
CA HIS A 111 -6.49 -8.76 -20.07
C HIS A 111 -6.06 -8.42 -21.50
N GLN A 112 -6.25 -7.18 -21.95
CA GLN A 112 -5.84 -6.73 -23.28
C GLN A 112 -4.33 -6.88 -23.52
N VAL A 113 -3.51 -6.60 -22.51
CA VAL A 113 -2.07 -6.84 -22.60
C VAL A 113 -1.79 -8.34 -22.70
N PHE A 114 -2.46 -9.19 -21.93
CA PHE A 114 -2.28 -10.64 -21.96
C PHE A 114 -2.64 -11.25 -23.32
N GLU A 115 -3.72 -10.79 -23.95
CA GLU A 115 -4.13 -11.21 -25.30
C GLU A 115 -3.11 -10.84 -26.39
N SER A 116 -2.33 -9.75 -26.20
CA SER A 116 -1.27 -9.35 -27.15
C SER A 116 -0.05 -10.28 -27.13
N LEU A 117 0.01 -11.21 -26.17
CA LEU A 117 1.12 -12.13 -25.97
C LEU A 117 0.85 -13.49 -26.62
N ASN A 118 1.92 -14.19 -26.98
CA ASN A 118 1.81 -15.57 -27.43
C ASN A 118 1.68 -16.56 -26.25
N GLU A 119 1.30 -17.80 -26.54
CA GLU A 119 1.07 -18.84 -25.53
C GLU A 119 2.27 -19.06 -24.58
N GLU A 120 3.50 -19.06 -25.10
CA GLU A 120 4.70 -19.22 -24.27
C GLU A 120 4.92 -18.03 -23.32
N GLN A 121 4.64 -16.82 -23.78
CA GLN A 121 4.74 -15.60 -22.99
C GLN A 121 3.65 -15.55 -21.91
N GLN A 122 2.42 -15.91 -22.28
CA GLN A 122 1.28 -16.02 -21.37
C GLN A 122 1.56 -17.02 -20.25
N ALA A 123 2.06 -18.22 -20.57
CA ALA A 123 2.43 -19.24 -19.58
C ALA A 123 3.48 -18.73 -18.58
N LYS A 124 4.49 -17.97 -19.05
CA LYS A 124 5.52 -17.37 -18.18
C LYS A 124 4.95 -16.32 -17.23
N ILE A 125 3.95 -15.54 -17.68
CA ILE A 125 3.27 -14.56 -16.83
C ILE A 125 2.46 -15.27 -15.74
N VAL A 126 1.67 -16.28 -16.12
CA VAL A 126 0.85 -17.06 -15.17
C VAL A 126 1.74 -17.74 -14.13
N ASP A 127 2.85 -18.38 -14.51
CA ASP A 127 3.82 -18.95 -13.58
C ASP A 127 4.43 -17.90 -12.64
N ARG A 128 4.77 -16.71 -13.17
CA ARG A 128 5.33 -15.62 -12.33
C ARG A 128 4.32 -15.12 -11.30
N LEU A 129 3.07 -14.92 -11.71
CA LEU A 129 2.02 -14.41 -10.84
C LEU A 129 1.61 -15.42 -9.76
N THR A 130 1.48 -16.70 -10.14
CA THR A 130 1.20 -17.78 -9.18
C THR A 130 2.34 -17.97 -8.17
N ARG A 131 3.60 -17.73 -8.56
CA ARG A 131 4.73 -17.68 -7.62
C ARG A 131 4.70 -16.45 -6.72
N LEU A 132 4.26 -15.29 -7.21
CA LEU A 132 4.13 -14.08 -6.40
C LEU A 132 2.99 -14.22 -5.37
N SER A 133 1.89 -14.87 -5.73
CA SER A 133 0.76 -15.11 -4.82
C SER A 133 1.03 -16.19 -3.77
N SER A 134 1.78 -17.24 -4.14
CA SER A 134 2.09 -18.36 -3.24
C SER A 134 3.31 -18.13 -2.35
N ASN A 135 4.24 -17.25 -2.73
CA ASN A 135 5.37 -16.92 -1.88
C ASN A 135 4.92 -16.05 -0.70
N LYS A 136 4.89 -16.65 0.49
CA LYS A 136 5.03 -15.92 1.76
C LYS A 136 6.19 -14.94 1.57
N PRO A 137 6.04 -13.64 1.91
CA PRO A 137 7.08 -12.65 1.65
C PRO A 137 8.39 -13.26 2.12
N ARG A 138 9.33 -13.48 1.19
CA ARG A 138 10.63 -14.07 1.52
C ARG A 138 11.09 -13.28 2.73
N SER A 139 11.11 -13.92 3.91
CA SER A 139 11.79 -13.32 5.04
C SER A 139 13.16 -13.03 4.46
N ARG A 140 13.52 -11.77 4.29
CA ARG A 140 14.89 -11.42 4.02
C ARG A 140 15.61 -11.85 5.27
N LYS A 141 15.96 -13.14 5.33
CA LYS A 141 16.87 -13.76 6.28
C LYS A 141 18.28 -13.34 5.85
N GLY A 142 18.44 -12.04 5.61
CA GLY A 142 19.69 -11.35 5.54
C GLY A 142 20.06 -11.05 6.97
N LYS A 143 21.04 -11.82 7.46
CA LYS A 143 21.90 -11.57 8.63
C LYS A 143 21.53 -10.32 9.47
N ASN A 144 21.12 -10.57 10.71
CA ASN A 144 21.43 -9.74 11.88
C ASN A 144 21.23 -8.22 11.76
N MET A 145 20.12 -7.77 11.19
CA MET A 145 19.57 -6.46 11.52
C MET A 145 18.21 -6.68 12.18
N LYS A 146 18.21 -6.97 13.49
CA LYS A 146 17.10 -6.51 14.33
C LYS A 146 17.17 -4.99 14.28
N GLY A 147 16.66 -4.40 13.20
CA GLY A 147 16.37 -2.97 13.17
C GLY A 147 15.51 -2.65 14.40
N PRO A 148 15.59 -1.42 14.92
CA PRO A 148 14.76 -1.02 16.05
C PRO A 148 13.32 -1.47 15.76
N LYS A 149 12.69 -2.15 16.74
CA LYS A 149 11.28 -2.57 16.64
C LYS A 149 10.53 -1.38 16.06
N ARG A 150 10.11 -1.47 14.80
CA ARG A 150 9.40 -0.38 14.16
C ARG A 150 8.15 -0.21 14.99
N MET A 151 8.03 0.92 15.68
CA MET A 151 6.78 1.29 16.32
C MET A 151 5.69 1.16 15.25
N PRO A 152 4.48 0.68 15.61
CA PRO A 152 3.38 0.66 14.66
C PRO A 152 3.29 2.03 13.99
N SER A 153 3.12 2.07 12.66
CA SER A 153 3.15 3.29 11.84
C SER A 153 2.29 4.45 12.38
N MET A 154 1.31 4.11 13.21
CA MET A 154 0.35 4.95 13.90
C MET A 154 0.87 5.67 15.14
N ALA A 155 2.06 5.37 15.66
CA ALA A 155 2.64 6.05 16.83
C ALA A 155 3.94 6.81 16.47
N MET A 156 4.20 6.99 15.16
CA MET A 156 5.38 7.72 14.74
C MET A 156 5.33 9.16 15.24
N GLY A 157 6.36 9.54 16.00
CA GLY A 157 6.53 10.91 16.49
C GLY A 157 5.72 11.26 17.75
N ILE A 158 5.10 10.28 18.42
CA ILE A 158 4.35 10.52 19.67
C ILE A 158 4.97 9.76 20.84
N MET A 159 5.10 10.45 21.97
CA MET A 159 5.49 9.84 23.23
C MET A 159 4.30 9.08 23.83
N LEU A 160 4.48 7.77 24.01
CA LEU A 160 3.49 6.87 24.64
C LEU A 160 3.92 6.50 26.05
N THR A 161 2.95 6.44 26.96
CA THR A 161 3.17 5.87 28.31
C THR A 161 3.39 4.36 28.21
N ASP A 162 3.97 3.76 29.25
CA ASP A 162 4.19 2.31 29.27
C ASP A 162 2.86 1.54 29.30
N GLU A 163 1.86 2.08 29.99
CA GLU A 163 0.48 1.57 29.99
C GLU A 163 -0.14 1.59 28.58
N GLN A 164 0.02 2.69 27.83
CA GLN A 164 -0.46 2.77 26.45
C GLN A 164 0.24 1.77 25.53
N LYS A 165 1.55 1.55 25.71
CA LYS A 165 2.30 0.55 24.93
C LYS A 165 1.80 -0.87 25.21
N GLU A 166 1.51 -1.19 26.46
CA GLU A 166 0.98 -2.49 26.85
C GLU A 166 -0.45 -2.71 26.34
N ALA A 167 -1.32 -1.69 26.43
CA ALA A 167 -2.67 -1.72 25.87
C ALA A 167 -2.65 -1.94 24.35
N LEU A 168 -1.80 -1.21 23.61
CA LEU A 168 -1.62 -1.40 22.17
C LEU A 168 -1.12 -2.80 21.82
N LYS A 169 -0.16 -3.32 22.59
CA LYS A 169 0.38 -4.66 22.38
C LYS A 169 -0.72 -5.72 22.56
N THR A 170 -1.52 -5.60 23.60
CA THR A 170 -2.62 -6.52 23.89
C THR A 170 -3.68 -6.48 22.78
N LEU A 171 -4.01 -5.28 22.31
CA LEU A 171 -4.93 -5.08 21.18
C LEU A 171 -4.38 -5.67 19.87
N ASP A 172 -3.11 -5.43 19.55
CA ASP A 172 -2.48 -6.03 18.35
C ASP A 172 -2.40 -7.56 18.46
N GLU A 173 -2.27 -8.11 19.69
CA GLU A 173 -2.23 -9.55 19.94
C GLU A 173 -3.59 -10.22 19.75
N SER A 174 -4.69 -9.57 20.16
CA SER A 174 -6.04 -10.11 19.97
C SER A 174 -6.46 -10.18 18.50
N GLN A 175 -5.80 -9.43 17.62
CA GLN A 175 -6.08 -9.40 16.17
C GLN A 175 -5.20 -10.30 15.32
N LYS A 176 -4.29 -11.09 15.91
CA LYS A 176 -3.35 -11.91 15.12
C LYS A 176 -4.06 -12.97 14.27
N ASP A 177 -5.09 -13.58 14.82
CA ASP A 177 -5.80 -14.67 14.15
C ASP A 177 -6.73 -14.15 13.05
N SER A 178 -7.45 -13.05 13.30
CA SER A 178 -8.22 -12.35 12.25
C SER A 178 -7.30 -11.86 11.14
N GLY A 179 -6.12 -11.34 11.47
CA GLY A 179 -5.13 -10.93 10.48
C GLY A 179 -4.59 -12.06 9.60
N GLN A 180 -4.69 -13.33 10.01
CA GLN A 180 -4.37 -14.48 9.14
C GLN A 180 -5.51 -14.77 8.17
N LEU A 181 -6.74 -14.80 8.67
CA LEU A 181 -7.95 -15.01 7.86
C LEU A 181 -8.10 -13.93 6.78
N ASP A 182 -7.86 -12.66 7.13
CA ASP A 182 -7.87 -11.53 6.19
C ASP A 182 -6.86 -11.73 5.05
N ARG A 183 -5.65 -12.24 5.38
CA ARG A 183 -4.62 -12.49 4.37
C ARG A 183 -5.04 -13.61 3.43
N GLU A 184 -5.61 -14.67 3.97
CA GLU A 184 -6.10 -15.80 3.16
C GLU A 184 -7.28 -15.39 2.27
N LEU A 185 -8.20 -14.56 2.77
CA LEU A 185 -9.28 -13.97 1.98
C LEU A 185 -8.72 -13.15 0.82
N MET A 186 -7.81 -12.20 1.11
CA MET A 186 -7.18 -11.36 0.09
C MET A 186 -6.38 -12.18 -0.93
N GLN A 187 -5.67 -13.23 -0.48
CA GLN A 187 -4.93 -14.12 -1.37
C GLN A 187 -5.86 -14.89 -2.30
N ARG A 188 -6.96 -15.45 -1.77
CA ARG A 188 -7.97 -16.16 -2.57
C ARG A 188 -8.58 -15.23 -3.62
N PHE A 189 -9.05 -14.05 -3.21
CA PHE A 189 -9.59 -13.05 -4.13
C PHE A 189 -8.57 -12.62 -5.20
N MET A 190 -7.32 -12.38 -4.81
CA MET A 190 -6.26 -12.03 -5.76
C MET A 190 -6.00 -13.18 -6.75
N MET A 191 -5.99 -14.43 -6.30
CA MET A 191 -5.80 -15.57 -7.20
C MET A 191 -6.97 -15.75 -8.16
N GLU A 192 -8.21 -15.72 -7.67
CA GLU A 192 -9.40 -15.87 -8.52
C GLU A 192 -9.52 -14.72 -9.52
N SER A 193 -9.25 -13.48 -9.11
CA SER A 193 -9.24 -12.33 -10.04
C SER A 193 -8.14 -12.43 -11.09
N LEU A 194 -6.93 -12.87 -10.71
CA LEU A 194 -5.86 -13.12 -11.67
C LEU A 194 -6.21 -14.25 -12.63
N THR A 195 -6.79 -15.35 -12.17
CA THR A 195 -7.23 -16.44 -13.03
C THR A 195 -8.30 -15.96 -14.01
N LEU A 196 -9.28 -15.19 -13.54
CA LEU A 196 -10.34 -14.65 -14.36
C LEU A 196 -9.80 -13.71 -15.45
N VAL A 197 -8.92 -12.77 -15.09
CA VAL A 197 -8.31 -11.80 -16.02
C VAL A 197 -7.50 -12.45 -17.14
N HIS A 198 -6.93 -13.64 -16.90
CA HIS A 198 -6.17 -14.38 -17.91
C HIS A 198 -6.97 -15.48 -18.60
N SER A 199 -8.30 -15.52 -18.41
CA SER A 199 -9.18 -16.49 -19.07
C SER A 199 -9.83 -15.89 -20.31
N ASP A 200 -10.19 -16.76 -21.26
CA ASP A 200 -10.94 -16.37 -22.47
C ASP A 200 -12.38 -15.89 -22.16
N ASN A 201 -12.86 -16.14 -20.93
CA ASN A 201 -14.20 -15.75 -20.47
C ASN A 201 -14.18 -14.42 -19.68
N PHE A 202 -13.09 -13.66 -19.71
CA PHE A 202 -13.03 -12.37 -19.04
C PHE A 202 -14.03 -11.39 -19.67
N SER A 203 -14.96 -10.89 -18.85
CA SER A 203 -15.94 -9.89 -19.25
C SER A 203 -16.36 -9.07 -18.04
N ILE A 204 -17.11 -8.00 -18.29
CA ILE A 204 -17.70 -7.22 -17.20
C ILE A 204 -18.66 -8.07 -16.35
N ASP A 205 -19.39 -9.01 -16.95
CA ASP A 205 -20.34 -9.85 -16.23
C ASP A 205 -19.64 -10.86 -15.33
N THR A 206 -18.57 -11.51 -15.82
CA THR A 206 -17.80 -12.47 -15.02
C THR A 206 -17.00 -11.76 -13.93
N TRP A 207 -16.50 -10.55 -14.20
CA TRP A 207 -15.89 -9.68 -13.19
C TRP A 207 -16.87 -9.28 -12.10
N ASN A 208 -18.05 -8.77 -12.48
CA ASN A 208 -19.10 -8.37 -11.54
C ASN A 208 -19.57 -9.54 -10.68
N THR A 209 -19.70 -10.73 -11.28
CA THR A 209 -20.04 -11.96 -10.54
C THR A 209 -18.98 -12.29 -9.48
N LEU A 210 -17.69 -12.19 -9.83
CA LEU A 210 -16.60 -12.39 -8.87
C LEU A 210 -16.63 -11.33 -7.76
N MET A 211 -16.83 -10.06 -8.10
CA MET A 211 -16.88 -8.97 -7.11
C MET A 211 -18.07 -9.14 -6.16
N GLN A 212 -19.25 -9.51 -6.67
CA GLN A 212 -20.45 -9.77 -5.86
C GLN A 212 -20.23 -10.92 -4.87
N ARG A 213 -19.55 -11.99 -5.30
CA ARG A 213 -19.22 -13.14 -4.44
C ARG A 213 -18.38 -12.72 -3.23
N TYR A 214 -17.46 -11.78 -3.40
CA TYR A 214 -16.54 -11.33 -2.35
C TYR A 214 -16.97 -10.04 -1.66
N TYR A 215 -18.08 -9.41 -2.08
CA TYR A 215 -18.44 -8.06 -1.64
C TYR A 215 -18.57 -7.96 -0.12
N GLU A 216 -19.43 -8.79 0.47
CA GLU A 216 -19.68 -8.74 1.92
C GLU A 216 -18.43 -9.10 2.75
N ASP A 217 -17.64 -10.07 2.28
CA ASP A 217 -16.38 -10.44 2.93
C ASP A 217 -15.38 -9.28 2.91
N MET A 218 -15.30 -8.54 1.81
CA MET A 218 -14.42 -7.37 1.67
C MET A 218 -14.92 -6.18 2.51
N VAL A 219 -16.24 -5.97 2.58
CA VAL A 219 -16.85 -4.95 3.44
C VAL A 219 -16.57 -5.28 4.89
N SER A 220 -16.82 -6.50 5.33
CA SER A 220 -16.55 -6.98 6.69
C SER A 220 -15.07 -6.83 7.07
N LEU A 221 -14.16 -7.11 6.14
CA LEU A 221 -12.72 -6.94 6.34
C LEU A 221 -12.33 -5.46 6.46
N GLU A 222 -12.86 -4.56 5.64
CA GLU A 222 -12.58 -3.12 5.76
C GLU A 222 -13.22 -2.53 7.02
N GLU A 223 -14.44 -2.97 7.38
CA GLU A 223 -15.11 -2.64 8.64
C GLU A 223 -14.23 -3.04 9.83
N ALA A 224 -13.80 -4.30 9.91
CA ALA A 224 -12.95 -4.80 10.99
C ALA A 224 -11.63 -4.02 11.11
N ARG A 225 -11.02 -3.63 9.98
CA ARG A 225 -9.80 -2.80 9.97
C ARG A 225 -10.05 -1.40 10.52
N MET A 226 -11.16 -0.77 10.15
CA MET A 226 -11.53 0.55 10.67
C MET A 226 -11.89 0.49 12.15
N THR A 227 -12.65 -0.52 12.59
CA THR A 227 -12.96 -0.74 14.00
C THR A 227 -11.69 -0.98 14.82
N HIS A 228 -10.74 -1.76 14.31
CA HIS A 228 -9.44 -1.92 14.97
C HIS A 228 -8.72 -0.58 15.12
N GLN A 229 -8.71 0.20 14.05
CA GLN A 229 -8.11 1.52 14.03
C GLN A 229 -8.78 2.46 15.04
N GLN A 230 -10.11 2.43 15.15
CA GLN A 230 -10.87 3.16 16.16
C GLN A 230 -10.49 2.73 17.58
N MET A 231 -10.43 1.42 17.87
CA MET A 231 -10.00 0.90 19.18
C MET A 231 -8.59 1.36 19.55
N ARG A 232 -7.67 1.43 18.58
CA ARG A 232 -6.33 1.96 18.79
C ARG A 232 -6.33 3.44 19.13
N LEU A 233 -7.16 4.23 18.43
CA LEU A 233 -7.29 5.67 18.67
C LEU A 233 -7.86 5.96 20.06
N ALA A 234 -8.71 5.07 20.60
CA ALA A 234 -9.24 5.19 21.96
C ALA A 234 -8.17 5.03 23.07
N ILE A 235 -7.00 4.46 22.77
CA ILE A 235 -5.87 4.37 23.72
C ILE A 235 -5.13 5.71 23.83
N PHE A 236 -5.23 6.55 22.80
CA PHE A 236 -4.56 7.85 22.75
C PHE A 236 -5.41 8.95 23.35
N THR A 237 -4.75 9.96 23.93
CA THR A 237 -5.42 11.19 24.32
C THR A 237 -5.82 12.01 23.10
N GLN A 238 -6.75 12.95 23.26
CA GLN A 238 -7.15 13.85 22.18
C GLN A 238 -5.95 14.60 21.58
N GLN A 239 -5.08 15.17 22.43
CA GLN A 239 -3.85 15.83 22.01
C GLN A 239 -2.91 14.90 21.22
N GLN A 240 -2.81 13.63 21.62
CA GLN A 240 -2.02 12.65 20.86
C GLN A 240 -2.67 12.36 19.50
N ARG A 241 -3.99 12.29 19.39
CA ARG A 241 -4.69 12.09 18.10
C ARG A 241 -4.48 13.27 17.15
N GLU A 242 -4.56 14.50 17.65
CA GLU A 242 -4.26 15.71 16.86
C GLU A 242 -2.83 15.70 16.34
N GLN A 243 -1.86 15.34 17.21
CA GLN A 243 -0.46 15.23 16.80
C GLN A 243 -0.25 14.13 15.73
N LEU A 244 -1.04 13.04 15.76
CA LEU A 244 -0.96 12.03 14.71
C LEU A 244 -1.38 12.58 13.35
N ASP A 245 -2.46 13.36 13.33
CA ASP A 245 -2.94 13.94 12.09
C ASP A 245 -1.97 15.00 11.56
N ALA A 246 -1.42 15.85 12.44
CA ALA A 246 -0.36 16.79 12.09
C ALA A 246 0.89 16.08 11.52
N ASN A 247 1.36 15.01 12.17
CA ASN A 247 2.51 14.23 11.69
C ASN A 247 2.21 13.58 10.32
N ARG A 248 0.96 13.13 10.09
CA ARG A 248 0.55 12.56 8.79
C ARG A 248 0.55 13.62 7.70
N GLU A 249 0.06 14.82 7.99
CA GLU A 249 0.07 15.96 7.06
C GLU A 249 1.49 16.42 6.74
N GLU A 250 2.38 16.48 7.74
CA GLU A 250 3.81 16.78 7.54
C GLU A 250 4.48 15.73 6.65
N VAL A 251 4.27 14.44 6.93
CA VAL A 251 4.79 13.36 6.08
C VAL A 251 4.22 13.46 4.66
N ARG A 252 2.96 13.87 4.52
CA ARG A 252 2.34 14.07 3.20
C ARG A 252 2.98 15.25 2.46
N SER A 253 3.14 16.39 3.10
CA SER A 253 3.74 17.57 2.47
C SER A 253 5.19 17.31 2.07
N LEU A 254 5.96 16.61 2.90
CA LEU A 254 7.31 16.16 2.56
C LEU A 254 7.29 15.23 1.32
N ARG A 255 6.37 14.27 1.26
CA ARG A 255 6.27 13.40 0.06
C ARG A 255 5.90 14.17 -1.20
N GLU A 256 5.08 15.21 -1.08
CA GLU A 256 4.69 16.06 -2.21
C GLU A 256 5.88 16.92 -2.67
N LEU A 257 6.67 17.47 -1.74
CA LEU A 257 7.91 18.22 -2.05
C LEU A 257 8.96 17.37 -2.76
N PHE A 258 9.08 16.08 -2.41
CA PHE A 258 10.02 15.15 -3.02
C PHE A 258 9.41 14.26 -4.11
N ALA A 259 8.14 14.51 -4.50
CA ALA A 259 7.54 13.80 -5.62
C ALA A 259 8.24 14.22 -6.92
N PRO A 260 8.54 13.28 -7.84
CA PRO A 260 9.06 13.66 -9.14
C PRO A 260 8.08 14.63 -9.82
N PRO A 261 8.59 15.63 -10.58
CA PRO A 261 7.76 16.63 -11.23
C PRO A 261 6.67 15.96 -12.05
N ARG A 262 5.45 16.51 -11.97
CA ARG A 262 4.34 16.05 -12.79
C ARG A 262 4.78 16.19 -14.25
N PRO A 263 4.65 15.15 -15.10
CA PRO A 263 5.16 15.20 -16.47
C PRO A 263 4.53 16.27 -17.40
N ASN A 264 3.68 17.16 -16.89
CA ASN A 264 2.96 18.21 -17.62
C ASN A 264 2.85 19.54 -16.84
N GLU A 265 3.77 19.83 -15.90
CA GLU A 265 3.94 21.17 -15.29
C GLU A 265 5.27 21.80 -15.72
#